data_AF-A0A9E2BBP4-F1
#
_entry.id   AF-A0A9E2BBP4-F1
#
_cell.length_a   1.000
_cell.length_b   1.000
_cell.length_c   1.000
_cell.angle_alpha   90.00
_cell.angle_beta   90.00
_cell.angle_gamma   90.00
#
_symmetry.space_group_name_H-M   'P 1'
#
loop_
_entity.id
_entity.type
_entity.pdbx_description
1 polymer ?
#
loop_
_entity_poly.entity_id
_entity_poly.type
_entity_poly.pdbx_seq_one_letter_code
_entity_poly.pdbx_strand_id
1 'polypeptide(L)'
;MAVITDSVDRPALGIVLMLTGIAGFALMDATIKWLTADYPVAQIVALRSWFGLPLLCIFALRGGGPAMLKTRRPLVHFGRYLLVLGLSFSFFWALSQMKLVDAIAITFAAPIFITALSVPLLKESVGWHRWMAISIGFCGVLIMLRPGFGVFQWAGLVVIGSVVFYSLLMITTRAYKTTEQTAALMLYPQLGMSLTGIILVLFYWVTPSLGDLGLFALAGMFGSVGVMCLTHAFRLGPAAVISPFEYSALIWATLIGYLVWGELPDVFTLVGAVIVISSGLYIIYRETARGGRVRTELPSMSPDDTVQ
;
A
#
# COMPACT_ATOMS: atom_id res chain seq x y z
N MET A 1 -6.08 24.11 -26.84
CA MET A 1 -7.27 23.56 -26.17
C MET A 1 -6.81 22.72 -24.99
N ALA A 2 -6.67 23.35 -23.83
CA ALA A 2 -6.37 22.66 -22.58
C ALA A 2 -7.67 22.08 -22.04
N VAL A 3 -7.83 20.75 -22.11
CA VAL A 3 -8.86 20.05 -21.36
C VAL A 3 -8.37 19.99 -19.92
N ILE A 4 -8.62 21.06 -19.16
CA ILE A 4 -8.70 20.97 -17.71
C ILE A 4 -10.03 20.25 -17.46
N THR A 5 -10.00 18.93 -17.36
CA THR A 5 -11.12 18.23 -16.73
C THR A 5 -11.11 18.65 -15.27
N ASP A 6 -12.02 19.56 -14.90
CA ASP A 6 -12.43 19.73 -13.51
C ASP A 6 -12.73 18.34 -12.95
N SER A 7 -11.83 17.81 -12.12
CA SER A 7 -12.18 16.71 -11.25
C SER A 7 -13.28 17.24 -10.35
N VAL A 8 -14.53 16.85 -10.60
CA VAL A 8 -15.62 17.13 -9.67
C VAL A 8 -15.21 16.50 -8.35
N ASP A 9 -14.76 17.33 -7.40
CA ASP A 9 -14.41 16.89 -6.06
C ASP A 9 -15.67 16.27 -5.44
N ARG A 10 -15.67 14.95 -5.32
CA ARG A 10 -16.74 14.13 -4.73
C ARG A 10 -16.13 13.37 -3.55
N PRO A 11 -15.72 14.07 -2.47
CA PRO A 11 -15.00 13.44 -1.38
C PRO A 11 -15.78 12.29 -0.75
N ALA A 12 -17.12 12.38 -0.67
CA ALA A 12 -17.96 11.28 -0.20
C ALA A 12 -17.82 10.01 -1.04
N LEU A 13 -17.81 10.12 -2.37
CA LEU A 13 -17.57 8.98 -3.26
C LEU A 13 -16.15 8.45 -3.11
N GLY A 14 -15.16 9.36 -2.97
CA GLY A 14 -13.78 8.98 -2.67
C GLY A 14 -13.64 8.16 -1.39
N ILE A 15 -14.36 8.55 -0.33
CA ILE A 15 -14.41 7.82 0.95
C ILE A 15 -15.04 6.44 0.77
N VAL A 16 -16.16 6.33 0.06
CA VAL A 16 -16.81 5.03 -0.21
C VAL A 16 -15.89 4.11 -1.00
N LEU A 17 -15.20 4.63 -2.03
CA LEU A 17 -14.22 3.85 -2.78
C LEU A 17 -13.03 3.44 -1.92
N MET A 18 -12.53 4.33 -1.04
CA MET A 18 -11.45 3.98 -0.11
C MET A 18 -11.88 2.84 0.82
N LEU A 19 -13.03 2.94 1.48
CA LEU A 19 -13.56 1.89 2.36
C LEU A 19 -13.76 0.57 1.62
N THR A 20 -14.30 0.62 0.40
CA THR A 20 -14.50 -0.57 -0.44
C THR A 20 -13.17 -1.20 -0.83
N GLY A 21 -12.19 -0.38 -1.20
CA GLY A 21 -10.88 -0.88 -1.59
C GLY A 21 -10.11 -1.51 -0.44
N ILE A 22 -10.20 -0.92 0.75
CA ILE A 22 -9.60 -1.47 1.98
C ILE A 22 -10.30 -2.77 2.41
N ALA A 23 -11.63 -2.84 2.32
CA ALA A 23 -12.35 -4.08 2.55
C ALA A 23 -11.92 -5.18 1.55
N GLY A 24 -11.72 -4.82 0.28
CA GLY A 24 -11.15 -5.70 -0.74
C GLY A 24 -9.77 -6.22 -0.36
N PHE A 25 -8.85 -5.34 0.08
CA PHE A 25 -7.53 -5.80 0.54
C PHE A 25 -7.61 -6.71 1.78
N ALA A 26 -8.47 -6.40 2.74
CA ALA A 26 -8.66 -7.26 3.91
C ALA A 26 -9.20 -8.66 3.52
N LEU A 27 -10.12 -8.73 2.55
CA LEU A 27 -10.61 -9.99 1.99
C LEU A 27 -9.52 -10.74 1.23
N MET A 28 -8.69 -10.03 0.44
CA MET A 28 -7.51 -10.62 -0.20
C MET A 28 -6.57 -11.23 0.84
N ASP A 29 -6.17 -10.47 1.87
CA ASP A 29 -5.24 -10.94 2.90
C ASP A 29 -5.81 -12.13 3.68
N ALA A 30 -7.12 -12.14 3.94
CA ALA A 30 -7.80 -13.27 4.55
C ALA A 30 -7.77 -14.52 3.66
N THR A 31 -8.11 -14.38 2.37
CA THR A 31 -8.02 -15.51 1.43
C THR A 31 -6.58 -16.03 1.30
N ILE A 32 -5.59 -15.15 1.33
CA ILE A 32 -4.17 -15.53 1.32
C ILE A 32 -3.79 -16.26 2.60
N LYS A 33 -4.15 -15.74 3.78
CA LYS A 33 -3.91 -16.41 5.07
C LYS A 33 -4.57 -17.79 5.13
N TRP A 34 -5.75 -17.95 4.51
CA TRP A 34 -6.39 -19.26 4.41
C TRP A 34 -5.54 -20.22 3.55
N LEU A 35 -5.09 -19.76 2.39
CA LEU A 35 -4.31 -20.56 1.45
C LEU A 35 -2.89 -20.88 1.92
N THR A 36 -2.29 -20.08 2.81
CA THR A 36 -0.93 -20.35 3.33
C THR A 36 -0.85 -21.60 4.21
N ALA A 37 -1.98 -22.16 4.64
CA ALA A 37 -2.01 -23.43 5.37
C ALA A 37 -1.56 -24.61 4.49
N ASP A 38 -1.95 -24.61 3.21
CA ASP A 38 -1.78 -25.74 2.31
C ASP A 38 -0.81 -25.46 1.14
N TYR A 39 -0.59 -24.18 0.81
CA TYR A 39 0.16 -23.78 -0.38
C TYR A 39 1.40 -22.96 -0.04
N PRO A 40 2.54 -23.20 -0.74
CA PRO A 40 3.73 -22.36 -0.59
C PRO A 40 3.45 -20.91 -0.95
N VAL A 41 4.04 -19.97 -0.19
CA VAL A 41 3.91 -18.51 -0.44
C VAL A 41 4.26 -18.13 -1.88
N ALA A 42 5.27 -18.78 -2.47
CA ALA A 42 5.68 -18.56 -3.84
C ALA A 42 4.56 -18.85 -4.86
N GLN A 43 3.85 -19.97 -4.67
CA GLN A 43 2.71 -20.34 -5.49
C GLN A 43 1.54 -19.37 -5.27
N ILE A 44 1.31 -18.92 -4.03
CA ILE A 44 0.25 -17.96 -3.73
C ILE A 44 0.50 -16.63 -4.45
N VAL A 45 1.72 -16.08 -4.34
CA VAL A 45 2.12 -14.86 -5.06
C VAL A 45 1.92 -15.02 -6.56
N ALA A 46 2.27 -16.18 -7.13
CA ALA A 46 2.10 -16.46 -8.56
C ALA A 46 0.63 -16.45 -8.98
N LEU A 47 -0.18 -17.32 -8.38
CA LEU A 47 -1.57 -17.53 -8.77
C LEU A 47 -2.41 -16.28 -8.54
N ARG A 48 -2.28 -15.60 -7.40
CA ARG A 48 -2.99 -14.33 -7.16
C ARG A 48 -2.58 -13.25 -8.16
N SER A 49 -1.33 -13.28 -8.64
CA SER A 49 -0.85 -12.29 -9.60
C SER A 49 -1.42 -12.55 -10.99
N TRP A 50 -1.49 -13.81 -11.41
CA TRP A 50 -2.08 -14.20 -12.69
C TRP A 50 -3.57 -13.90 -12.75
N PHE A 51 -4.32 -14.21 -11.69
CA PHE A 51 -5.77 -13.92 -11.68
C PHE A 51 -6.09 -12.42 -11.55
N GLY A 52 -5.23 -11.64 -10.88
CA GLY A 52 -5.40 -10.19 -10.80
C GLY A 52 -5.00 -9.43 -12.06
N LEU A 53 -4.02 -9.95 -12.82
CA LEU A 53 -3.44 -9.27 -13.97
C LEU A 53 -4.48 -8.88 -15.05
N PRO A 54 -5.42 -9.75 -15.48
CA PRO A 54 -6.44 -9.38 -16.47
C PRO A 54 -7.26 -8.17 -16.08
N LEU A 55 -7.65 -8.04 -14.81
CA LEU A 55 -8.43 -6.91 -14.33
C LEU A 55 -7.62 -5.60 -14.42
N LEU A 56 -6.35 -5.63 -14.01
CA LEU A 56 -5.47 -4.47 -14.12
C LEU A 56 -5.17 -4.10 -15.58
N CYS A 57 -5.07 -5.08 -16.48
CA CYS A 57 -4.96 -4.84 -17.92
C CYS A 57 -6.22 -4.16 -18.46
N ILE A 58 -7.42 -4.67 -18.14
CA ILE A 58 -8.69 -4.06 -18.56
C ILE A 58 -8.79 -2.62 -18.06
N PHE A 59 -8.39 -2.38 -16.81
CA PHE A 59 -8.35 -1.05 -16.22
C PHE A 59 -7.42 -0.10 -16.97
N ALA A 60 -6.18 -0.52 -17.27
CA ALA A 60 -5.23 0.28 -18.03
C ALA A 60 -5.73 0.56 -19.46
N LEU A 61 -6.33 -0.43 -20.12
CA LEU A 61 -6.87 -0.29 -21.48
C LEU A 61 -8.04 0.70 -21.52
N ARG A 62 -8.96 0.66 -20.53
CA ARG A 62 -10.09 1.58 -20.44
C ARG A 62 -9.71 2.99 -19.98
N GLY A 63 -8.62 3.14 -19.22
CA GLY A 63 -8.16 4.44 -18.69
C GLY A 63 -7.42 5.33 -19.69
N GLY A 64 -7.01 4.79 -20.83
CA GLY A 64 -6.21 5.52 -21.84
C GLY A 64 -5.41 4.63 -22.80
N GLY A 65 -5.64 3.31 -22.79
CA GLY A 65 -5.04 2.37 -23.74
C GLY A 65 -3.55 2.06 -23.51
N PRO A 66 -2.89 1.38 -24.46
CA PRO A 66 -1.47 1.02 -24.38
C PRO A 66 -0.53 2.22 -24.24
N ALA A 67 -0.97 3.41 -24.65
CA ALA A 67 -0.23 4.66 -24.44
C ALA A 67 0.04 4.91 -22.94
N MET A 68 -0.84 4.39 -22.05
CA MET A 68 -0.63 4.50 -20.61
C MET A 68 0.49 3.64 -20.04
N LEU A 69 0.96 2.67 -20.84
CA LEU A 69 2.03 1.75 -20.47
C LEU A 69 3.39 2.21 -21.02
N LYS A 70 3.43 3.32 -21.76
CA LYS A 70 4.68 3.82 -22.32
C LYS A 70 5.57 4.33 -21.20
N THR A 71 6.71 3.66 -21.00
CA THR A 71 7.74 4.08 -20.05
C THR A 71 9.04 4.45 -20.77
N ARG A 72 9.74 5.45 -20.25
CA ARG A 72 11.13 5.77 -20.64
C ARG A 72 12.14 5.25 -19.61
N ARG A 73 11.68 4.62 -18.52
CA ARG A 73 12.49 4.26 -17.34
C ARG A 73 12.27 2.80 -16.93
N PRO A 74 12.61 1.82 -17.79
CA PRO A 74 12.40 0.40 -17.50
C PRO A 74 13.10 -0.07 -16.20
N LEU A 75 14.28 0.49 -15.88
CA LEU A 75 15.01 0.16 -14.66
C LEU A 75 14.26 0.57 -13.38
N VAL A 76 13.49 1.66 -13.42
CA VAL A 76 12.66 2.09 -12.28
C VAL A 76 11.54 1.08 -12.04
N HIS A 77 10.88 0.64 -13.12
CA HIS A 77 9.83 -0.37 -13.04
C HIS A 77 10.35 -1.73 -12.58
N PHE A 78 11.55 -2.11 -13.01
CA PHE A 78 12.23 -3.31 -12.50
C PHE A 78 12.52 -3.22 -11.00
N GLY A 79 13.07 -2.09 -10.53
CA GLY A 79 13.29 -1.86 -9.10
C GLY A 79 11.98 -1.88 -8.30
N ARG A 80 10.91 -1.26 -8.81
CA ARG A 80 9.57 -1.31 -8.19
C ARG A 80 9.01 -2.72 -8.14
N TYR A 81 9.20 -3.51 -9.20
CA TYR A 81 8.84 -4.93 -9.20
C TYR A 81 9.55 -5.68 -8.05
N LEU A 82 10.87 -5.51 -7.88
CA LEU A 82 11.62 -6.15 -6.79
C LEU A 82 11.11 -5.72 -5.40
N LEU A 83 10.77 -4.45 -5.23
CA LEU A 83 10.17 -3.95 -3.98
C LEU A 83 8.82 -4.62 -3.71
N VAL A 84 7.93 -4.71 -4.71
CA VAL A 84 6.62 -5.35 -4.55
C VAL A 84 6.75 -6.87 -4.32
N LEU A 85 7.75 -7.50 -4.93
CA LEU A 85 8.07 -8.90 -4.70
C LEU A 85 8.51 -9.11 -3.24
N GLY A 86 9.50 -8.35 -2.76
CA GLY A 86 9.97 -8.42 -1.38
C GLY A 86 8.88 -8.12 -0.36
N LEU A 87 8.04 -7.10 -0.64
CA LEU A 87 6.83 -6.79 0.11
C LEU A 87 5.92 -8.02 0.23
N SER A 88 5.53 -8.60 -0.91
CA SER A 88 4.55 -9.68 -0.97
C SER A 88 5.05 -10.94 -0.28
N PHE A 89 6.29 -11.35 -0.54
CA PHE A 89 6.89 -12.53 0.09
C PHE A 89 7.00 -12.36 1.60
N SER A 90 7.50 -11.20 2.06
CA SER A 90 7.66 -10.93 3.50
C SER A 90 6.30 -10.92 4.20
N PHE A 91 5.33 -10.18 3.64
CA PHE A 91 4.02 -10.03 4.27
C PHE A 91 3.22 -11.34 4.28
N PHE A 92 3.15 -12.07 3.16
CA PHE A 92 2.38 -13.32 3.11
C PHE A 92 3.03 -14.45 3.89
N TRP A 93 4.37 -14.51 3.92
CA TRP A 93 5.05 -15.42 4.83
C TRP A 93 4.72 -15.09 6.28
N ALA A 94 4.77 -13.82 6.67
CA ALA A 94 4.42 -13.42 8.03
C ALA A 94 2.95 -13.73 8.36
N LEU A 95 2.01 -13.53 7.43
CA LEU A 95 0.60 -13.90 7.60
C LEU A 95 0.39 -15.39 7.88
N SER A 96 1.26 -16.27 7.37
CA SER A 96 1.21 -17.70 7.69
C SER A 96 1.60 -18.03 9.14
N GLN A 97 2.20 -17.07 9.85
CA GLN A 97 2.79 -17.26 11.19
C GLN A 97 2.10 -16.43 12.29
N MET A 98 1.11 -15.60 11.96
CA MET A 98 0.46 -14.71 12.93
C MET A 98 -1.01 -14.44 12.62
N LYS A 99 -1.69 -13.71 13.52
CA LYS A 99 -3.07 -13.28 13.29
C LYS A 99 -3.13 -12.21 12.22
N LEU A 100 -4.21 -12.24 11.43
CA LEU A 100 -4.43 -11.26 10.35
C LEU A 100 -4.40 -9.82 10.88
N VAL A 101 -5.06 -9.60 12.02
CA VAL A 101 -5.13 -8.30 12.67
C VAL A 101 -3.78 -7.81 13.18
N ASP A 102 -2.92 -8.69 13.68
CA ASP A 102 -1.58 -8.33 14.18
C ASP A 102 -0.68 -7.89 13.01
N ALA A 103 -0.71 -8.62 11.90
CA ALA A 103 0.03 -8.25 10.70
C ALA A 103 -0.40 -6.87 10.17
N ILE A 104 -1.70 -6.64 10.04
CA ILE A 104 -2.26 -5.36 9.55
C ILE A 104 -1.97 -4.21 10.53
N ALA A 105 -2.01 -4.44 11.84
CA ALA A 105 -1.66 -3.42 12.81
C ALA A 105 -0.21 -2.95 12.66
N ILE A 106 0.73 -3.88 12.44
CA ILE A 106 2.15 -3.56 12.23
C ILE A 106 2.35 -2.78 10.92
N THR A 107 1.57 -3.04 9.86
CA THR A 107 1.73 -2.30 8.59
C THR A 107 1.38 -0.82 8.70
N PHE A 108 0.60 -0.41 9.71
CA PHE A 108 0.38 1.02 10.00
C PHE A 108 1.63 1.75 10.46
N ALA A 109 2.76 1.06 10.69
CA ALA A 109 4.04 1.71 10.83
C ALA A 109 4.53 2.40 9.54
N ALA A 110 3.94 2.10 8.38
CA ALA A 110 4.36 2.64 7.07
C ALA A 110 4.57 4.16 7.02
N PRO A 111 3.67 5.02 7.53
CA PRO A 111 3.88 6.48 7.50
C PRO A 111 5.16 6.92 8.24
N ILE A 112 5.54 6.20 9.30
CA ILE A 112 6.76 6.45 10.08
C ILE A 112 7.99 6.17 9.21
N PHE A 113 8.04 5.00 8.57
CA PHE A 113 9.13 4.59 7.70
C PHE A 113 9.21 5.44 6.43
N ILE A 114 8.08 5.78 5.81
CA ILE A 114 8.01 6.70 4.66
C ILE A 114 8.63 8.04 5.05
N THR A 115 8.25 8.62 6.19
CA THR A 115 8.78 9.92 6.64
C THR A 115 10.27 9.82 6.95
N ALA A 116 10.71 8.79 7.68
CA ALA A 116 12.11 8.60 8.02
C ALA A 116 13.00 8.41 6.77
N LEU A 117 12.57 7.59 5.81
CA LEU A 117 13.30 7.33 4.57
C LEU A 117 13.23 8.48 3.56
N SER A 118 12.23 9.36 3.66
CA SER A 118 12.13 10.54 2.79
C SER A 118 13.29 11.52 2.99
N VAL A 119 13.85 11.59 4.21
CA VAL A 119 14.98 12.49 4.52
C VAL A 119 16.22 12.17 3.67
N PRO A 120 16.79 10.94 3.71
CA PRO A 120 17.96 10.62 2.89
C PRO A 120 17.66 10.51 1.40
N LEU A 121 16.48 10.00 1.01
CA LEU A 121 16.18 9.68 -0.39
C LEU A 121 15.63 10.87 -1.19
N LEU A 122 14.81 11.72 -0.57
CA LEU A 122 14.20 12.89 -1.21
C LEU A 122 14.83 14.21 -0.74
N LYS A 123 15.76 14.16 0.21
CA LYS A 123 16.41 15.34 0.83
C LYS A 123 15.39 16.31 1.45
N GLU A 124 14.27 15.78 1.94
CA GLU A 124 13.23 16.58 2.60
C GLU A 124 13.64 16.97 4.02
N SER A 125 13.32 18.19 4.43
CA SER A 125 13.52 18.64 5.81
C SER A 125 12.32 18.26 6.70
N VAL A 126 12.60 17.49 7.74
CA VAL A 126 11.59 17.02 8.69
C VAL A 126 11.75 17.78 10.00
N GLY A 127 10.77 18.61 10.34
CA GLY A 127 10.81 19.40 11.58
C GLY A 127 10.63 18.55 12.84
N TRP A 128 11.06 19.10 13.99
CA TRP A 128 11.05 18.43 15.30
C TRP A 128 9.74 17.71 15.68
N HIS A 129 8.59 18.31 15.38
CA HIS A 129 7.28 17.73 15.73
C HIS A 129 7.02 16.41 14.99
N ARG A 130 7.50 16.28 13.75
CA ARG A 130 7.39 15.03 12.99
C ARG A 130 8.33 13.97 13.58
N TRP A 131 9.54 14.35 13.99
CA TRP A 131 10.46 13.45 14.70
C TRP A 131 9.85 12.93 16.00
N MET A 132 9.23 13.79 16.80
CA MET A 132 8.51 13.34 18.00
C MET A 132 7.38 12.36 17.67
N ALA A 133 6.57 12.64 16.66
CA ALA A 133 5.49 11.74 16.23
C ALA A 133 6.02 10.39 15.71
N ILE A 134 7.13 10.41 14.97
CA ILE A 134 7.85 9.21 14.52
C ILE A 134 8.31 8.39 15.72
N SER A 135 8.94 9.02 16.72
CA SER A 135 9.42 8.34 17.93
C SER A 135 8.28 7.72 18.74
N ILE A 136 7.16 8.44 18.91
CA ILE A 136 5.97 7.93 19.62
C ILE A 136 5.34 6.77 18.85
N GLY A 137 5.15 6.92 17.54
CA GLY A 137 4.63 5.86 16.69
C GLY A 137 5.51 4.62 16.72
N PHE A 138 6.84 4.78 16.70
CA PHE A 138 7.78 3.67 16.79
C PHE A 138 7.68 2.92 18.14
N CYS A 139 7.41 3.63 19.24
CA CYS A 139 7.11 2.97 20.52
C CYS A 139 5.85 2.08 20.42
N GLY A 140 4.81 2.55 19.72
CA GLY A 140 3.61 1.74 19.44
C GLY A 140 3.95 0.45 18.67
N VAL A 141 4.83 0.53 17.68
CA VAL A 141 5.33 -0.64 16.94
C VAL A 141 6.08 -1.62 17.86
N LEU A 142 6.95 -1.11 18.74
CA LEU A 142 7.66 -1.97 19.70
C LEU A 142 6.71 -2.67 20.68
N ILE A 143 5.63 -2.01 21.09
CA ILE A 143 4.59 -2.59 21.94
C ILE A 143 3.89 -3.76 21.21
N MET A 144 3.59 -3.62 19.91
CA MET A 144 3.02 -4.70 19.11
C MET A 144 3.99 -5.88 18.96
N LEU A 145 5.27 -5.59 18.68
CA LEU A 145 6.28 -6.62 18.40
C LEU A 145 6.69 -7.41 19.65
N ARG A 146 6.54 -6.82 20.85
CA ARG A 146 6.92 -7.42 22.15
C ARG A 146 8.27 -8.14 22.09
N PRO A 147 9.38 -7.41 21.92
CA PRO A 147 10.70 -8.03 21.82
C PRO A 147 10.97 -8.94 23.04
N GLY A 148 11.38 -10.20 22.80
CA GLY A 148 11.70 -11.18 23.83
C GLY A 148 10.75 -12.38 23.96
N PHE A 149 9.67 -12.46 23.17
CA PHE A 149 8.65 -13.52 23.26
C PHE A 149 8.50 -14.35 21.96
N GLY A 150 9.41 -15.31 21.70
CA GLY A 150 9.19 -16.46 20.80
C GLY A 150 9.03 -16.21 19.28
N VAL A 151 8.47 -17.19 18.56
CA VAL A 151 8.32 -17.21 17.07
C VAL A 151 7.51 -16.03 16.53
N PHE A 152 6.55 -15.53 17.31
CA PHE A 152 5.75 -14.35 16.98
C PHE A 152 6.61 -13.10 16.73
N GLN A 153 7.76 -12.98 17.41
CA GLN A 153 8.71 -11.88 17.21
C GLN A 153 9.32 -11.89 15.79
N TRP A 154 9.72 -13.06 15.28
CA TRP A 154 10.34 -13.16 13.96
C TRP A 154 9.37 -12.79 12.85
N ALA A 155 8.14 -13.29 12.95
CA ALA A 155 7.09 -12.95 12.01
C ALA A 155 6.82 -11.43 12.00
N GLY A 156 6.75 -10.79 13.18
CA GLY A 156 6.59 -9.35 13.30
C GLY A 156 7.73 -8.54 12.64
N LEU A 157 8.99 -8.96 12.82
CA LEU A 157 10.14 -8.33 12.16
C LEU A 157 10.08 -8.47 10.64
N VAL A 158 9.59 -9.61 10.12
CA VAL A 158 9.40 -9.80 8.68
C VAL A 158 8.28 -8.90 8.15
N VAL A 159 7.20 -8.66 8.92
CA VAL A 159 6.21 -7.63 8.57
C VAL A 159 6.86 -6.25 8.49
N ILE A 160 7.73 -5.88 9.42
CA ILE A 160 8.48 -4.61 9.34
C ILE A 160 9.34 -4.54 8.06
N GLY A 161 9.98 -5.65 7.66
CA GLY A 161 10.67 -5.74 6.37
C GLY A 161 9.73 -5.43 5.20
N SER A 162 8.52 -5.97 5.21
CA SER A 162 7.47 -5.66 4.22
C SER A 162 7.11 -4.16 4.23
N VAL A 163 7.00 -3.55 5.41
CA VAL A 163 6.71 -2.12 5.57
C VAL A 163 7.83 -1.25 5.00
N VAL A 164 9.09 -1.65 5.14
CA VAL A 164 10.23 -0.97 4.53
C VAL A 164 10.15 -1.04 2.99
N PHE A 165 9.88 -2.21 2.43
CA PHE A 165 9.68 -2.37 0.98
C PHE A 165 8.51 -1.51 0.47
N TYR A 166 7.38 -1.50 1.18
CA TYR A 166 6.24 -0.65 0.88
C TYR A 166 6.61 0.84 0.94
N SER A 167 7.36 1.24 1.96
CA SER A 167 7.76 2.65 2.14
C SER A 167 8.67 3.13 1.02
N LEU A 168 9.63 2.30 0.59
CA LEU A 168 10.46 2.56 -0.59
C LEU A 168 9.62 2.63 -1.87
N LEU A 169 8.64 1.73 -2.02
CA LEU A 169 7.71 1.77 -3.16
C LEU A 169 6.92 3.09 -3.20
N MET A 170 6.44 3.57 -2.05
CA MET A 170 5.73 4.84 -1.94
C MET A 170 6.63 6.04 -2.27
N ILE A 171 7.90 6.01 -1.82
CA ILE A 171 8.88 7.05 -2.17
C ILE A 171 9.15 7.06 -3.68
N THR A 172 9.32 5.91 -4.32
CA THR A 172 9.49 5.86 -5.78
C THR A 172 8.24 6.35 -6.51
N THR A 173 7.03 6.05 -6.02
CA THR A 173 5.78 6.61 -6.57
C THR A 173 5.81 8.13 -6.50
N ARG A 174 6.19 8.70 -5.35
CA ARG A 174 6.28 10.15 -5.17
C ARG A 174 7.34 10.80 -6.07
N ALA A 175 8.48 10.16 -6.25
CA ALA A 175 9.59 10.65 -7.07
C ALA A 175 9.28 10.64 -8.59
N TYR A 176 8.45 9.69 -9.05
CA TYR A 176 8.21 9.47 -10.48
C TYR A 176 6.78 9.77 -10.95
N LYS A 177 5.89 10.25 -10.06
CA LYS A 177 4.48 10.59 -10.38
C LYS A 177 4.31 11.60 -11.52
N THR A 178 5.32 12.44 -11.80
CA THR A 178 5.27 13.45 -12.86
C THR A 178 5.83 12.93 -14.19
N THR A 179 6.62 11.85 -14.17
CA THR A 179 7.29 11.31 -15.35
C THR A 179 6.66 10.02 -15.87
N GLU A 180 5.99 9.27 -15.00
CA GLU A 180 5.42 7.96 -15.30
C GLU A 180 3.92 7.98 -14.98
N GLN A 181 3.15 7.22 -15.75
CA GLN A 181 1.71 7.14 -15.55
C GLN A 181 1.35 6.22 -14.40
N THR A 182 0.29 6.54 -13.66
CA THR A 182 -0.20 5.72 -12.53
C THR A 182 -0.48 4.29 -12.94
N ALA A 183 -1.10 4.07 -14.12
CA ALA A 183 -1.35 2.73 -14.65
C ALA A 183 -0.05 1.93 -14.86
N ALA A 184 1.00 2.54 -15.42
CA ALA A 184 2.30 1.89 -15.58
C ALA A 184 2.93 1.57 -14.21
N LEU A 185 2.91 2.52 -13.27
CA LEU A 185 3.47 2.33 -11.92
C LEU A 185 2.82 1.17 -11.13
N MET A 186 1.61 0.75 -11.51
CA MET A 186 0.87 -0.37 -10.93
C MET A 186 1.02 -1.67 -11.75
N LEU A 187 0.92 -1.59 -13.08
CA LEU A 187 0.88 -2.77 -13.94
C LEU A 187 2.26 -3.44 -14.08
N TYR A 188 3.34 -2.67 -14.18
CA TYR A 188 4.68 -3.26 -14.35
C TYR A 188 5.10 -4.15 -13.18
N PRO A 189 4.94 -3.74 -11.90
CA PRO A 189 5.20 -4.63 -10.78
C PRO A 189 4.32 -5.89 -10.78
N GLN A 190 3.04 -5.77 -11.16
CA GLN A 190 2.14 -6.91 -11.28
C GLN A 190 2.56 -7.89 -12.38
N LEU A 191 2.99 -7.38 -13.54
CA LEU A 191 3.55 -8.18 -14.62
C LEU A 191 4.83 -8.90 -14.17
N GLY A 192 5.73 -8.19 -13.50
CA GLY A 192 6.95 -8.78 -12.94
C GLY A 192 6.65 -9.91 -11.95
N MET A 193 5.72 -9.70 -11.02
CA MET A 193 5.29 -10.76 -10.09
C MET A 193 4.66 -11.95 -10.82
N SER A 194 3.90 -11.70 -11.87
CA SER A 194 3.29 -12.76 -12.68
C SER A 194 4.35 -13.60 -13.38
N LEU A 195 5.37 -12.96 -13.98
CA LEU A 195 6.48 -13.65 -14.64
C LEU A 195 7.32 -14.46 -13.65
N THR A 196 7.69 -13.86 -12.52
CA THR A 196 8.44 -14.56 -11.47
C THR A 196 7.64 -15.68 -10.85
N GLY A 197 6.32 -15.51 -10.75
CA GLY A 197 5.40 -16.56 -10.35
C GLY A 197 5.50 -17.80 -11.24
N ILE A 198 5.66 -17.63 -12.56
CA ILE A 198 5.84 -18.76 -13.50
C ILE A 198 7.09 -19.53 -13.16
N ILE A 199 8.20 -18.82 -12.94
CA ILE A 199 9.48 -19.43 -12.63
C ILE A 199 9.41 -20.18 -11.28
N LEU A 200 8.84 -19.56 -10.25
CA LEU A 200 8.82 -20.14 -8.90
C LEU A 200 7.88 -21.35 -8.79
N VAL A 201 6.77 -21.34 -9.52
CA VAL A 201 5.86 -22.48 -9.62
C VAL A 201 6.57 -23.72 -10.18
N LEU A 202 7.54 -23.57 -11.09
CA LEU A 202 8.29 -24.72 -11.61
C LEU A 202 9.08 -25.47 -10.51
N PHE A 203 9.40 -24.81 -9.40
CA PHE A 203 10.16 -25.42 -8.31
C PHE A 203 9.30 -25.88 -7.13
N TYR A 204 8.14 -25.24 -6.89
CA TYR A 204 7.34 -25.45 -5.68
C TYR A 204 5.83 -25.48 -5.99
N TRP A 205 5.39 -26.47 -6.77
CA TRP A 205 3.98 -26.62 -7.16
C TRP A 205 3.25 -27.67 -6.33
N VAL A 206 2.14 -27.25 -5.73
CA VAL A 206 1.11 -28.10 -5.14
C VAL A 206 -0.17 -27.88 -5.93
N THR A 207 -0.64 -28.91 -6.65
CA THR A 207 -1.84 -28.79 -7.51
C THR A 207 -3.05 -28.39 -6.68
N PRO A 208 -3.65 -27.20 -6.91
CA PRO A 208 -4.76 -26.76 -6.09
C PRO A 208 -6.05 -27.53 -6.40
N SER A 209 -6.89 -27.69 -5.37
CA SER A 209 -8.26 -28.14 -5.57
C SER A 209 -9.06 -27.10 -6.38
N LEU A 210 -10.17 -27.51 -7.00
CA LEU A 210 -11.02 -26.58 -7.75
C LEU A 210 -11.60 -25.46 -6.86
N GLY A 211 -11.86 -25.78 -5.59
CA GLY A 211 -12.29 -24.79 -4.59
C GLY A 211 -11.19 -23.76 -4.30
N ASP A 212 -9.96 -24.22 -4.11
CA ASP A 212 -8.82 -23.34 -3.82
C ASP A 212 -8.41 -22.51 -5.03
N LEU A 213 -8.56 -23.03 -6.26
CA LEU A 213 -8.44 -22.21 -7.48
C LEU A 213 -9.43 -21.04 -7.47
N GLY A 214 -10.66 -21.27 -6.99
CA GLY A 214 -11.63 -20.20 -6.77
C GLY A 214 -11.13 -19.16 -5.76
N LEU A 215 -10.51 -19.58 -4.66
CA LEU A 215 -9.92 -18.68 -3.66
C LEU A 215 -8.72 -17.90 -4.22
N PHE A 216 -7.85 -18.52 -5.02
CA PHE A 216 -6.76 -17.83 -5.71
C PHE A 216 -7.29 -16.76 -6.67
N ALA A 217 -8.35 -17.08 -7.40
CA ALA A 217 -9.01 -16.13 -8.28
C ALA A 217 -9.59 -14.95 -7.49
N LEU A 218 -10.33 -15.24 -6.42
CA LEU A 218 -10.89 -14.21 -5.52
C LEU A 218 -9.80 -13.33 -4.91
N ALA A 219 -8.68 -13.90 -4.44
CA ALA A 219 -7.55 -13.13 -3.92
C ALA A 219 -7.00 -12.14 -4.96
N GLY A 220 -6.78 -12.61 -6.20
CA GLY A 220 -6.34 -11.76 -7.31
C GLY A 220 -7.35 -10.66 -7.67
N MET A 221 -8.64 -10.99 -7.66
CA MET A 221 -9.74 -10.06 -7.93
C MET A 221 -9.86 -8.99 -6.85
N PHE A 222 -9.90 -9.38 -5.57
CA PHE A 222 -9.99 -8.48 -4.44
C PHE A 222 -8.80 -7.52 -4.38
N GLY A 223 -7.58 -8.01 -4.59
CA GLY A 223 -6.40 -7.15 -4.66
C GLY A 223 -6.45 -6.14 -5.81
N SER A 224 -6.92 -6.57 -6.98
CA SER A 224 -7.00 -5.71 -8.18
C SER A 224 -8.10 -4.66 -8.06
N VAL A 225 -9.29 -5.06 -7.59
CA VAL A 225 -10.39 -4.13 -7.31
C VAL A 225 -10.00 -3.17 -6.18
N GLY A 226 -9.34 -3.69 -5.14
CA GLY A 226 -8.83 -2.90 -4.03
C GLY A 226 -7.92 -1.78 -4.51
N VAL A 227 -6.89 -2.12 -5.29
CA VAL A 227 -5.92 -1.13 -5.77
C VAL A 227 -6.55 -0.11 -6.74
N MET A 228 -7.52 -0.53 -7.57
CA MET A 228 -8.28 0.39 -8.43
C MET A 228 -9.12 1.36 -7.62
N CYS A 229 -9.83 0.87 -6.60
CA CYS A 229 -10.67 1.69 -5.73
C CYS A 229 -9.83 2.73 -4.97
N LEU A 230 -8.68 2.32 -4.40
CA LEU A 230 -7.74 3.25 -3.75
C LEU A 230 -7.23 4.31 -4.73
N THR A 231 -6.85 3.90 -5.93
CA THR A 231 -6.33 4.80 -6.97
C THR A 231 -7.38 5.83 -7.38
N HIS A 232 -8.64 5.42 -7.51
CA HIS A 232 -9.74 6.32 -7.82
C HIS A 232 -10.15 7.19 -6.63
N ALA A 233 -10.11 6.66 -5.41
CA ALA A 233 -10.43 7.42 -4.20
C ALA A 233 -9.59 8.69 -4.14
N PHE A 234 -8.26 8.57 -4.24
CA PHE A 234 -7.35 9.71 -4.23
C PHE A 234 -7.51 10.72 -5.37
N ARG A 235 -8.29 10.41 -6.41
CA ARG A 235 -8.63 11.34 -7.49
C ARG A 235 -9.92 12.12 -7.25
N LEU A 236 -10.75 11.71 -6.29
CA LEU A 236 -12.08 12.26 -6.05
C LEU A 236 -12.14 13.21 -4.84
N GLY A 237 -11.03 13.41 -4.16
CA GLY A 237 -10.94 14.40 -3.10
C GLY A 237 -9.53 14.54 -2.53
N PRO A 238 -9.32 15.52 -1.64
CA PRO A 238 -8.02 15.77 -1.05
C PRO A 238 -7.49 14.56 -0.28
N ALA A 239 -6.22 14.19 -0.48
CA ALA A 239 -5.61 13.04 0.19
C ALA A 239 -5.76 13.08 1.71
N ALA A 240 -5.67 14.27 2.33
CA ALA A 240 -5.85 14.46 3.77
C ALA A 240 -7.26 14.06 4.29
N VAL A 241 -8.29 14.16 3.43
CA VAL A 241 -9.66 13.72 3.77
C VAL A 241 -9.80 12.21 3.62
N ILE A 242 -9.10 11.61 2.66
CA ILE A 242 -9.29 10.21 2.27
C ILE A 242 -8.39 9.26 3.07
N SER A 243 -7.12 9.62 3.30
CA SER A 243 -6.13 8.78 3.99
C SER A 243 -6.56 8.26 5.37
N PRO A 244 -7.31 8.99 6.22
CA PRO A 244 -7.77 8.45 7.51
C PRO A 244 -8.62 7.18 7.38
N PHE A 245 -9.31 6.98 6.25
CA PHE A 245 -10.15 5.80 6.03
C PHE A 245 -9.33 4.54 5.72
N GLU A 246 -8.03 4.65 5.43
CA GLU A 246 -7.14 3.48 5.31
C GLU A 246 -7.06 2.70 6.62
N TYR A 247 -7.16 3.38 7.77
CA TYR A 247 -7.15 2.75 9.09
C TYR A 247 -8.36 1.84 9.35
N SER A 248 -9.41 1.92 8.53
CA SER A 248 -10.52 0.96 8.56
C SER A 248 -10.06 -0.48 8.32
N ALA A 249 -8.87 -0.69 7.74
CA ALA A 249 -8.26 -2.00 7.58
C ALA A 249 -8.23 -2.79 8.90
N LEU A 250 -8.01 -2.14 10.04
CA LEU A 250 -8.00 -2.81 11.35
C LEU A 250 -9.36 -3.38 11.73
N ILE A 251 -10.42 -2.65 11.39
CA ILE A 251 -11.81 -3.05 11.65
C ILE A 251 -12.12 -4.30 10.82
N TRP A 252 -11.81 -4.26 9.53
CA TRP A 252 -11.99 -5.40 8.63
C TRP A 252 -11.14 -6.60 9.03
N ALA A 253 -9.87 -6.39 9.36
CA ALA A 253 -8.96 -7.44 9.82
C ALA A 253 -9.44 -8.12 11.10
N THR A 254 -9.94 -7.32 12.06
CA THR A 254 -10.51 -7.83 13.31
C THR A 254 -11.79 -8.61 13.06
N LEU A 255 -12.69 -8.06 12.25
CA LEU A 255 -13.97 -8.68 11.92
C LEU A 255 -13.77 -10.02 11.20
N ILE A 256 -12.95 -10.03 10.14
CA ILE A 256 -12.69 -11.24 9.36
C ILE A 256 -11.86 -12.23 10.19
N GLY A 257 -10.86 -11.76 10.95
CA GLY A 257 -10.08 -12.57 11.88
C GLY A 257 -10.95 -13.34 12.87
N TYR A 258 -11.93 -12.67 13.46
CA TYR A 258 -12.88 -13.27 14.38
C TYR A 258 -13.85 -14.22 13.68
N LEU A 259 -14.45 -13.81 12.54
CA LEU A 259 -15.45 -14.63 11.84
C LEU A 259 -14.87 -15.91 11.24
N VAL A 260 -13.62 -15.88 10.77
CA VAL A 260 -13.00 -17.00 10.05
C VAL A 260 -12.15 -17.87 10.98
N TRP A 261 -11.40 -17.27 11.91
CA TRP A 261 -10.47 -18.00 12.79
C TRP A 261 -10.79 -17.90 14.29
N GLY A 262 -11.84 -17.15 14.68
CA GLY A 262 -12.11 -16.89 16.10
C GLY A 262 -11.01 -16.06 16.78
N GLU A 263 -10.18 -15.36 16.00
CA GLU A 263 -9.02 -14.63 16.47
C GLU A 263 -9.36 -13.17 16.75
N LEU A 264 -9.31 -12.76 18.02
CA LEU A 264 -9.34 -11.36 18.40
C LEU A 264 -7.91 -10.78 18.54
N PRO A 265 -7.72 -9.47 18.25
CA PRO A 265 -6.49 -8.78 18.57
C PRO A 265 -6.29 -8.79 20.08
N ASP A 266 -5.04 -8.93 20.49
CA ASP A 266 -4.71 -8.80 21.90
C ASP A 266 -4.58 -7.33 22.33
N VAL A 267 -4.48 -7.14 23.64
CA VAL A 267 -4.41 -5.79 24.25
C VAL A 267 -3.22 -4.99 23.73
N PHE A 268 -2.09 -5.63 23.44
CA PHE A 268 -0.89 -4.90 23.01
C PHE A 268 -0.97 -4.52 21.54
N THR A 269 -1.58 -5.36 20.68
CA THR A 269 -1.93 -5.00 19.31
C THR A 269 -2.84 -3.78 19.30
N LEU A 270 -3.88 -3.77 20.14
CA LEU A 270 -4.80 -2.64 20.25
C LEU A 270 -4.11 -1.37 20.74
N VAL A 271 -3.36 -1.45 21.86
CA VAL A 271 -2.64 -0.30 22.43
C VAL A 271 -1.62 0.26 21.44
N GLY A 272 -0.80 -0.62 20.84
CA GLY A 272 0.15 -0.24 19.82
C GLY A 272 -0.53 0.42 18.62
N ALA A 273 -1.65 -0.13 18.15
CA ALA A 273 -2.35 0.37 16.97
C ALA A 273 -2.90 1.77 17.23
N VAL A 274 -3.51 1.99 18.40
CA VAL A 274 -3.99 3.32 18.80
C VAL A 274 -2.85 4.34 18.80
N ILE A 275 -1.68 3.99 19.34
CA ILE A 275 -0.50 4.88 19.38
C ILE A 275 0.00 5.21 17.96
N VAL A 276 0.15 4.19 17.11
CA VAL A 276 0.64 4.35 15.73
C VAL A 276 -0.33 5.18 14.89
N ILE A 277 -1.62 4.83 14.92
CA ILE A 277 -2.68 5.52 14.17
C ILE A 277 -2.77 6.97 14.63
N SER A 278 -2.76 7.23 15.94
CA SER A 278 -2.81 8.60 16.49
C SER A 278 -1.61 9.43 16.03
N SER A 279 -0.42 8.84 16.02
CA SER A 279 0.81 9.49 15.55
C SER A 279 0.75 9.80 14.05
N GLY A 280 0.27 8.86 13.23
CA GLY A 280 0.08 9.04 11.80
C GLY A 280 -0.96 10.13 11.47
N LEU A 281 -2.12 10.10 12.15
CA LEU A 281 -3.15 11.13 12.02
C LEU A 281 -2.64 12.51 12.44
N TYR A 282 -1.85 12.60 13.51
CA TYR A 282 -1.25 13.86 13.94
C TYR A 282 -0.30 14.45 12.89
N ILE A 283 0.52 13.60 12.24
CA ILE A 283 1.40 14.04 11.14
C ILE A 283 0.55 14.63 10.00
N ILE A 284 -0.50 13.92 9.56
CA ILE A 284 -1.40 14.34 8.48
C ILE A 284 -2.12 15.66 8.84
N TYR A 285 -2.67 15.76 10.05
CA TYR A 285 -3.35 16.95 10.54
C TYR A 285 -2.44 18.18 10.47
N ARG A 286 -1.19 18.05 10.94
CA ARG A 286 -0.24 19.15 11.01
C ARG A 286 0.31 19.57 9.66
N GLU A 287 0.42 18.64 8.71
CA GLU A 287 0.74 18.94 7.32
C GLU A 287 -0.36 19.75 6.65
N THR A 288 -1.61 19.36 6.87
CA THR A 288 -2.78 20.05 6.32
C THR A 288 -2.93 21.44 6.94
N ALA A 289 -2.74 21.59 8.25
CA ALA A 289 -2.81 22.87 8.95
C ALA A 289 -1.72 23.88 8.51
N ARG A 290 -0.57 23.41 8.00
CA ARG A 290 0.51 24.26 7.48
C ARG A 290 0.45 24.47 5.96
N GLY A 291 -0.32 23.65 5.23
CA GLY A 291 -0.50 23.70 3.77
C GLY A 291 -1.33 24.88 3.24
N GLY A 292 -1.90 25.71 4.11
CA GLY A 292 -2.59 26.96 3.73
C GLY A 292 -1.68 28.13 3.32
N ARG A 293 -0.36 27.91 3.22
CA ARG A 293 0.60 28.91 2.73
C ARG A 293 1.54 28.28 1.70
N VAL A 294 1.00 27.85 0.57
CA VAL A 294 1.81 27.83 -0.65
C VAL A 294 2.11 29.29 -0.95
N ARG A 295 3.35 29.70 -0.70
CA ARG A 295 3.86 31.04 -1.03
C ARG A 295 3.74 31.18 -2.54
N THR A 296 2.70 31.87 -3.01
CA THR A 296 2.65 32.41 -4.37
C THR A 296 3.68 33.53 -4.42
N GLU A 297 4.96 33.19 -4.48
CA GLU A 297 5.93 34.10 -5.08
C GLU A 297 5.61 34.10 -6.57
N LEU A 298 4.69 35.00 -6.95
CA LEU A 298 4.61 35.46 -8.32
C LEU A 298 6.03 35.87 -8.72
N PRO A 299 6.56 35.42 -9.86
CA PRO A 299 7.77 36.01 -10.40
C PRO A 299 7.52 37.50 -10.48
N SER A 300 8.36 38.31 -9.83
CA SER A 300 8.36 39.75 -10.05
C SER A 300 8.64 39.96 -11.54
N MET A 301 7.59 40.26 -12.31
CA MET A 301 7.76 40.72 -13.67
C MET A 301 8.58 42.02 -13.60
N SER A 302 9.78 41.98 -14.16
CA SER A 302 10.56 43.18 -14.44
C SER A 302 9.75 44.03 -15.43
N PRO A 303 9.64 45.35 -15.25
CA PRO A 303 8.95 46.23 -16.20
C PRO A 303 9.55 46.29 -17.62
N ASP A 304 10.69 45.65 -17.88
CA ASP A 304 11.45 45.78 -19.14
C ASP A 304 10.97 44.89 -20.29
N ASP A 305 10.09 43.91 -20.08
CA ASP A 305 9.69 42.98 -21.15
C ASP A 305 8.52 43.48 -22.03
N THR A 306 8.27 44.80 -22.09
CA THR A 306 7.15 45.36 -22.88
C THR A 306 7.54 46.01 -24.21
N VAL A 307 8.83 46.10 -24.56
CA VAL A 307 9.21 46.61 -25.89
C VAL A 307 10.51 45.95 -26.38
N GLN A 308 10.39 44.94 -27.24
CA GLN A 308 11.17 44.76 -28.48
C GLN A 308 10.63 43.60 -29.31
#